data_AF-A0A1V6BNV5-F1
#
_entry.id   AF-A0A1V6BNV5-F1
#
_cell.length_a   1.000
_cell.length_b   1.000
_cell.length_c   1.000
_cell.angle_alpha   90.00
_cell.angle_beta   90.00
_cell.angle_gamma   90.00
#
_symmetry.space_group_name_H-M   'P 1'
#
loop_
_entity.id
_entity.type
_entity.pdbx_description
1 polymer ?
#
loop_
_entity_poly.entity_id
_entity_poly.type
_entity_poly.pdbx_seq_one_letter_code
_entity_poly.pdbx_strand_id
1 'polypeptide(L)'
;MYVNLLRGTTQAMSAALAGVDSMEVLPFDGAVNGGSDQGYRLARNIQIILREEAHFDQVTDPAAGSYYIENLTCSIFNESRKVYHEILKTGGFSDPQTCDRFRETMNNTRERRLQNLAGRREILVGINQYPDATAKAPAGLTFPEKDAIRAASGFEKMRLRTEQVPEVPAVFLLTFGNLAMCRARAQFSANFFGIAGFRIIDNNRFDTVEEGIQTARKSGARMVVACSSDQEYEEAVPLIARSLDPGTILTVAGEPACKKALIDQGIDHFISIRSNVLETLLDYQKELGL
;
A
#
# COMPACT_ATOMS: atom_id res chain seq x y z
N MET A 1 -7.12 10.46 0.67
CA MET A 1 -8.34 10.36 1.51
C MET A 1 -9.61 10.09 0.71
N TYR A 2 -9.87 10.80 -0.39
CA TYR A 2 -11.10 10.65 -1.19
C TYR A 2 -11.39 9.23 -1.70
N VAL A 3 -10.38 8.36 -1.83
CA VAL A 3 -10.58 6.93 -2.16
C VAL A 3 -11.53 6.23 -1.17
N ASN A 4 -11.64 6.72 0.07
CA ASN A 4 -12.58 6.18 1.05
C ASN A 4 -14.06 6.41 0.66
N LEU A 5 -14.37 7.42 -0.17
CA LEU A 5 -15.73 7.56 -0.74
C LEU A 5 -16.07 6.38 -1.66
N LEU A 6 -15.11 5.95 -2.47
CA LEU A 6 -15.29 4.78 -3.35
C LEU A 6 -15.47 3.51 -2.52
N ARG A 7 -14.65 3.32 -1.48
CA ARG A 7 -14.77 2.18 -0.56
C ARG A 7 -16.15 2.17 0.13
N GLY A 8 -16.56 3.31 0.70
CA GLY A 8 -17.85 3.44 1.36
C GLY A 8 -19.03 3.20 0.42
N THR A 9 -18.93 3.65 -0.84
CA THR A 9 -19.97 3.43 -1.86
C THR A 9 -20.10 1.94 -2.20
N THR A 10 -18.99 1.24 -2.47
CA THR A 10 -19.03 -0.20 -2.76
C THR A 10 -19.52 -1.01 -1.57
N GLN A 11 -19.10 -0.65 -0.34
CA GLN A 11 -19.57 -1.31 0.89
C GLN A 11 -21.07 -1.10 1.12
N ALA A 12 -21.57 0.13 0.96
CA ALA A 12 -22.99 0.46 1.09
C ALA A 12 -23.83 -0.27 0.03
N MET A 13 -23.34 -0.31 -1.21
CA MET A 13 -23.98 -1.07 -2.29
C MET A 13 -24.07 -2.56 -1.94
N SER A 14 -22.99 -3.18 -1.46
CA SER A 14 -23.01 -4.58 -1.01
C SER A 14 -24.00 -4.82 0.14
N ALA A 15 -24.07 -3.91 1.12
CA ALA A 15 -25.01 -4.01 2.23
C ALA A 15 -26.47 -3.87 1.76
N ALA A 16 -26.75 -2.95 0.82
CA ALA A 16 -28.08 -2.78 0.24
C ALA A 16 -28.52 -4.03 -0.52
N LEU A 17 -27.64 -4.60 -1.35
CA LEU A 17 -27.91 -5.85 -2.09
C LEU A 17 -28.15 -7.04 -1.15
N ALA A 18 -27.48 -7.07 0.01
CA ALA A 18 -27.69 -8.10 1.02
C ALA A 18 -29.01 -7.93 1.81
N GLY A 19 -29.74 -6.83 1.63
CA GLY A 19 -31.03 -6.60 2.28
C GLY A 19 -30.95 -6.32 3.77
N VAL A 20 -29.92 -5.62 4.26
CA VAL A 20 -29.80 -5.25 5.68
C VAL A 20 -30.92 -4.30 6.12
N ASP A 21 -31.39 -4.45 7.36
CA ASP A 21 -32.45 -3.57 7.91
C ASP A 21 -31.98 -2.13 8.16
N SER A 22 -30.70 -1.97 8.48
CA SER A 22 -30.08 -0.67 8.71
C SER A 22 -28.62 -0.71 8.29
N MET A 23 -28.09 0.43 7.84
CA MET A 23 -26.69 0.57 7.52
C MET A 23 -26.17 1.94 7.95
N GLU A 24 -24.89 1.98 8.32
CA GLU A 24 -24.15 3.20 8.59
C GLU A 24 -22.94 3.24 7.65
N VAL A 25 -22.83 4.32 6.87
CA VAL A 25 -21.63 4.60 6.08
C VAL A 25 -20.78 5.56 6.90
N LEU A 26 -19.52 5.18 7.14
CA LEU A 26 -18.58 6.02 7.86
C LEU A 26 -18.10 7.20 6.98
N PRO A 27 -17.83 8.39 7.56
CA PRO A 27 -17.29 9.52 6.81
C PRO A 27 -15.92 9.19 6.22
N PHE A 28 -15.67 9.63 4.98
CA PHE A 28 -14.44 9.28 4.24
C PHE A 28 -13.16 9.79 4.90
N ASP A 29 -13.28 10.84 5.71
CA ASP A 29 -12.26 11.50 6.49
C ASP A 29 -12.34 11.16 7.99
N GLY A 30 -13.11 10.13 8.39
CA GLY A 30 -13.30 9.76 9.80
C GLY A 30 -12.00 9.45 10.56
N ALA A 31 -10.94 9.05 9.87
CA ALA A 31 -9.61 8.87 10.46
C ALA A 31 -8.92 10.20 10.84
N VAL A 32 -9.42 11.34 10.36
CA VAL A 32 -8.89 12.68 10.58
C VAL A 32 -9.84 13.44 11.51
N ASN A 33 -9.43 13.66 12.76
CA ASN A 33 -10.23 14.37 13.77
C ASN A 33 -11.69 13.88 13.94
N GLY A 34 -11.98 12.62 13.62
CA GLY A 34 -13.34 12.06 13.71
C GLY A 34 -14.25 12.35 12.50
N GLY A 35 -13.76 13.06 11.48
CA GLY A 35 -14.50 13.41 10.27
C GLY A 35 -15.08 14.83 10.30
N SER A 36 -15.32 15.39 9.11
CA SER A 36 -15.93 16.71 8.95
C SER A 36 -17.44 16.64 8.68
N ASP A 37 -18.15 17.75 8.89
CA ASP A 37 -19.58 17.88 8.51
C ASP A 37 -19.82 17.51 7.03
N GLN A 38 -18.90 17.88 6.16
CA GLN A 38 -18.94 17.49 4.75
C GLN A 38 -18.77 15.97 4.58
N GLY A 39 -17.86 15.36 5.32
CA GLY A 39 -17.66 13.91 5.35
C GLY A 39 -18.93 13.15 5.75
N TYR A 40 -19.58 13.57 6.83
CA TYR A 40 -20.85 13.00 7.28
C TYR A 40 -21.99 13.20 6.27
N ARG A 41 -22.08 14.40 5.68
CA ARG A 41 -23.06 14.68 4.62
C ARG A 41 -22.88 13.74 3.43
N LEU A 42 -21.64 13.56 2.96
CA LEU A 42 -21.36 12.66 1.84
C LEU A 42 -21.67 11.20 2.19
N ALA A 43 -21.31 10.75 3.39
CA ALA A 43 -21.60 9.39 3.84
C ALA A 43 -23.09 9.07 3.90
N ARG A 44 -23.91 10.00 4.40
CA ARG A 44 -25.39 9.87 4.35
C ARG A 44 -25.90 9.91 2.92
N ASN A 45 -25.39 10.81 2.09
CA ASN A 45 -25.86 10.97 0.71
C ASN A 45 -25.57 9.73 -0.14
N ILE A 46 -24.51 8.97 0.12
CA ILE A 46 -24.26 7.67 -0.57
C ILE A 46 -25.49 6.76 -0.42
N GLN A 47 -26.06 6.65 0.78
CA GLN A 47 -27.23 5.81 1.04
C GLN A 47 -28.49 6.35 0.34
N ILE A 48 -28.68 7.67 0.37
CA ILE A 48 -29.82 8.33 -0.28
C ILE A 48 -29.75 8.13 -1.79
N ILE A 49 -28.58 8.32 -2.40
CA ILE A 49 -28.37 8.13 -3.85
C ILE A 49 -28.63 6.67 -4.22
N LEU A 50 -28.11 5.71 -3.45
CA LEU A 50 -28.35 4.29 -3.72
C LEU A 50 -29.84 3.93 -3.69
N ARG A 51 -30.61 4.53 -2.78
CA ARG A 51 -32.06 4.30 -2.66
C ARG A 51 -32.86 5.06 -3.71
N GLU A 52 -32.76 6.39 -3.71
CA GLU A 52 -33.68 7.28 -4.44
C GLU A 52 -33.31 7.43 -5.92
N GLU A 53 -32.03 7.32 -6.28
CA GLU A 53 -31.55 7.55 -7.66
C GLU A 53 -31.13 6.26 -8.35
N ALA A 54 -30.53 5.31 -7.60
CA ALA A 54 -30.11 4.02 -8.15
C ALA A 54 -31.12 2.89 -7.88
N HIS A 55 -32.20 3.16 -7.13
CA HIS A 55 -33.35 2.27 -6.97
C HIS A 55 -33.02 0.88 -6.38
N PHE A 56 -32.03 0.82 -5.48
CA PHE A 56 -31.63 -0.43 -4.80
C PHE A 56 -32.70 -0.98 -3.84
N ASP A 57 -33.79 -0.24 -3.60
CA ASP A 57 -34.91 -0.63 -2.74
C ASP A 57 -36.11 -1.22 -3.50
N GLN A 58 -36.10 -1.20 -4.83
CA GLN A 58 -37.27 -1.60 -5.64
C GLN A 58 -37.46 -3.12 -5.74
N VAL A 59 -36.40 -3.91 -5.52
CA VAL A 59 -36.41 -5.37 -5.65
C VAL A 59 -35.81 -6.00 -4.40
N THR A 60 -36.54 -6.93 -3.80
CA THR A 60 -36.04 -7.73 -2.68
C THR A 60 -35.05 -8.77 -3.20
N ASP A 61 -33.87 -8.83 -2.57
CA ASP A 61 -32.77 -9.76 -2.88
C ASP A 61 -32.47 -9.92 -4.38
N PRO A 62 -32.02 -8.84 -5.06
CA PRO A 62 -31.73 -8.89 -6.49
C PRO A 62 -30.58 -9.84 -6.87
N ALA A 63 -29.82 -10.33 -5.88
CA ALA A 63 -28.74 -11.28 -6.07
C ALA A 63 -29.20 -12.75 -6.13
N ALA A 64 -30.43 -13.03 -5.70
CA ALA A 64 -31.01 -14.37 -5.70
C ALA A 64 -30.91 -15.06 -7.07
N GLY A 65 -30.48 -16.32 -7.07
CA GLY A 65 -30.31 -17.11 -8.30
C GLY A 65 -28.99 -16.87 -9.05
N SER A 66 -28.15 -15.92 -8.60
CA SER A 66 -26.77 -15.83 -9.07
C SER A 66 -25.97 -17.04 -8.59
N TYR A 67 -25.64 -17.96 -9.50
CA TYR A 67 -24.84 -19.16 -9.18
C TYR A 67 -23.59 -18.85 -8.34
N TYR A 68 -22.93 -17.73 -8.63
CA TYR A 68 -21.75 -17.31 -7.89
C TYR A 68 -22.08 -16.92 -6.44
N ILE A 69 -23.08 -16.05 -6.25
CA ILE A 69 -23.43 -15.54 -4.92
C ILE A 69 -24.04 -16.64 -4.07
N GLU A 70 -24.90 -17.50 -4.64
CA GLU A 70 -25.47 -18.65 -3.95
C GLU A 70 -24.38 -19.60 -3.44
N ASN A 71 -23.46 -19.98 -4.32
CA ASN A 71 -22.36 -20.89 -3.94
C ASN A 71 -21.41 -20.26 -2.91
N LEU A 72 -21.12 -18.96 -3.05
CA LEU A 72 -20.28 -18.23 -2.10
C LEU A 72 -20.97 -18.13 -0.72
N THR A 73 -22.27 -17.87 -0.71
CA THR A 73 -23.09 -17.81 0.51
C THR A 73 -23.08 -19.15 1.24
N CYS A 74 -23.31 -20.26 0.53
CA CYS A 74 -23.20 -21.60 1.10
C CYS A 74 -21.79 -21.92 1.62
N SER A 75 -20.75 -21.46 0.91
CA SER A 75 -19.35 -21.68 1.31
C SER A 75 -19.02 -20.94 2.61
N ILE A 76 -19.37 -19.65 2.69
CA ILE A 76 -19.19 -18.84 3.90
C ILE A 76 -19.96 -19.47 5.07
N PHE A 77 -21.23 -19.83 4.86
CA PHE A 77 -22.05 -20.47 5.89
C PHE A 77 -21.41 -21.77 6.42
N ASN A 78 -20.92 -22.63 5.53
CA ASN A 78 -20.30 -23.89 5.92
C ASN A 78 -18.99 -23.69 6.71
N GLU A 79 -18.13 -22.76 6.31
CA GLU A 79 -16.91 -22.44 7.05
C GLU A 79 -17.22 -21.77 8.40
N SER A 80 -18.13 -20.80 8.43
CA SER A 80 -18.59 -20.15 9.67
C SER A 80 -19.19 -21.17 10.64
N ARG A 81 -19.96 -22.14 10.14
CA ARG A 81 -20.54 -23.22 10.94
C ARG A 81 -19.48 -24.13 11.57
N LYS A 82 -18.34 -24.38 10.90
CA LYS A 82 -17.23 -25.14 11.49
C LYS A 82 -16.62 -24.39 12.67
N VAL A 83 -16.33 -23.10 12.49
CA VAL A 83 -15.79 -22.23 13.55
C VAL A 83 -16.77 -22.13 14.73
N TYR A 84 -18.06 -22.00 14.44
CA TYR A 84 -19.11 -21.98 15.47
C TYR A 84 -19.14 -23.28 16.31
N HIS A 85 -19.10 -24.45 15.67
CA HIS A 85 -19.07 -25.73 16.40
C HIS A 85 -17.79 -25.91 17.22
N GLU A 86 -16.65 -25.42 16.74
CA GLU A 86 -15.39 -25.42 17.49
C GLU A 86 -15.52 -24.60 18.79
N ILE A 87 -16.09 -23.40 18.69
CA ILE A 87 -16.38 -22.52 19.83
C ILE A 87 -17.33 -23.20 20.83
N LEU A 88 -18.37 -23.90 20.35
CA LEU A 88 -19.29 -24.61 21.24
C LEU A 88 -18.64 -25.78 21.97
N LYS A 89 -17.73 -26.52 21.32
CA LYS A 89 -17.02 -27.66 21.93
C LYS A 89 -16.10 -27.25 23.07
N THR A 90 -15.57 -26.03 23.04
CA THR A 90 -14.68 -25.50 24.08
C THR A 90 -15.42 -24.82 25.23
N GLY A 91 -16.77 -24.81 25.22
CA GLY A 91 -17.58 -24.21 26.29
C GLY A 91 -18.20 -22.85 25.94
N GLY A 92 -18.07 -22.42 24.68
CA GLY A 92 -18.59 -21.14 24.20
C GLY A 92 -17.80 -19.93 24.71
N PHE A 93 -18.27 -18.71 24.39
CA PHE A 93 -17.60 -17.48 24.80
C PHE A 93 -17.67 -17.18 26.31
N SER A 94 -18.43 -17.96 27.08
CA SER A 94 -18.41 -17.88 28.54
C SER A 94 -17.14 -18.49 29.15
N ASP A 95 -16.45 -19.37 28.41
CA ASP A 95 -15.19 -19.97 28.82
C ASP A 95 -13.99 -19.08 28.43
N PRO A 96 -13.12 -18.69 29.39
CA PRO A 96 -11.95 -17.87 29.13
C PRO A 96 -10.98 -18.47 28.10
N GLN A 97 -10.80 -19.80 28.11
CA GLN A 97 -9.86 -20.46 27.18
C GLN A 97 -10.34 -20.35 25.73
N THR A 98 -11.65 -20.50 25.51
CA THR A 98 -12.31 -20.27 24.22
C THR A 98 -12.09 -18.83 23.73
N CYS A 99 -12.26 -17.85 24.61
CA CYS A 99 -12.02 -16.43 24.28
C CYS A 99 -10.56 -16.18 23.88
N ASP A 100 -9.61 -16.75 24.62
CA ASP A 100 -8.19 -16.58 24.34
C ASP A 100 -7.78 -17.19 23.00
N ARG A 101 -8.24 -18.41 22.70
CA ARG A 101 -8.04 -19.07 21.41
C ARG A 101 -8.65 -18.29 20.25
N PHE A 102 -9.86 -17.75 20.44
CA PHE A 102 -10.50 -16.92 19.42
C PHE A 102 -9.69 -15.63 19.16
N ARG A 103 -9.20 -14.98 20.23
CA ARG A 103 -8.34 -13.80 20.13
C ARG A 103 -7.03 -14.10 19.41
N GLU A 104 -6.41 -15.24 19.69
CA GLU A 104 -5.21 -15.71 18.99
C GLU A 104 -5.47 -15.90 17.49
N THR A 105 -6.60 -16.52 17.13
CA THR A 105 -7.01 -16.70 15.72
C THR A 105 -7.19 -15.36 14.99
N MET A 106 -7.80 -14.36 15.65
CA MET A 106 -7.92 -13.01 15.11
C MET A 106 -6.56 -12.32 14.95
N ASN A 107 -5.67 -12.46 15.93
CA ASN A 107 -4.32 -11.91 15.88
C ASN A 107 -3.51 -12.52 14.70
N ASN A 108 -3.55 -13.84 14.53
CA ASN A 108 -2.91 -14.54 13.42
C ASN A 108 -3.46 -14.08 12.06
N THR A 109 -4.79 -13.89 11.96
CA THR A 109 -5.43 -13.36 10.74
C THR A 109 -4.99 -11.93 10.45
N ARG A 110 -4.90 -11.08 11.49
CA ARG A 110 -4.42 -9.70 11.39
C ARG A 110 -2.97 -9.66 10.91
N GLU A 111 -2.09 -10.43 11.53
CA GLU A 111 -0.66 -10.49 11.17
C GLU A 111 -0.45 -10.96 9.74
N ARG A 112 -1.14 -12.03 9.33
CA ARG A 112 -1.11 -12.50 7.94
C ARG A 112 -1.58 -11.42 6.96
N ARG A 113 -2.64 -10.69 7.30
CA ARG A 113 -3.15 -9.60 6.46
C ARG A 113 -2.15 -8.45 6.36
N LEU A 114 -1.52 -8.07 7.48
CA LEU A 114 -0.48 -7.04 7.50
C LEU A 114 0.74 -7.45 6.66
N GLN A 115 1.17 -8.72 6.74
CA GLN A 115 2.24 -9.26 5.87
C GLN A 115 1.84 -9.23 4.39
N ASN A 116 0.60 -9.60 4.06
CA ASN A 116 0.10 -9.51 2.69
C ASN A 116 0.09 -8.08 2.15
N LEU A 117 -0.31 -7.11 2.99
CA LEU A 117 -0.31 -5.69 2.65
C LEU A 117 1.11 -5.16 2.45
N ALA A 118 2.03 -5.56 3.34
CA ALA A 118 3.44 -5.21 3.30
C ALA A 118 4.12 -5.73 2.01
N GLY A 119 3.84 -6.98 1.61
CA GLY A 119 4.30 -7.59 0.36
C GLY A 119 3.45 -7.30 -0.89
N ARG A 120 2.49 -6.36 -0.85
CA ARG A 120 1.54 -6.05 -1.94
C ARG A 120 0.75 -7.24 -2.51
N ARG A 121 0.59 -8.33 -1.73
CA ARG A 121 -0.38 -9.40 -2.04
C ARG A 121 -1.81 -8.91 -1.85
N GLU A 122 -2.02 -8.02 -0.88
CA GLU A 122 -3.24 -7.22 -0.74
C GLU A 122 -2.95 -5.76 -1.10
N ILE A 123 -3.83 -5.17 -1.90
CA ILE A 123 -3.64 -3.83 -2.47
C ILE A 123 -4.58 -2.83 -1.79
N LEU A 124 -3.99 -1.73 -1.30
CA LEU A 124 -4.67 -0.53 -0.86
C LEU A 124 -4.34 0.60 -1.83
N VAL A 125 -5.24 0.80 -2.79
CA VAL A 125 -5.12 1.89 -3.78
C VAL A 125 -5.01 3.24 -3.08
N GLY A 126 -4.01 4.02 -3.50
CA GLY A 126 -3.63 5.31 -2.93
C GLY A 126 -2.75 5.23 -1.68
N ILE A 127 -2.44 4.02 -1.19
CA ILE A 127 -1.56 3.79 -0.04
C ILE A 127 -0.33 2.99 -0.46
N ASN A 128 -0.45 1.66 -0.65
CA ASN A 128 0.69 0.80 -1.02
C ASN A 128 0.78 0.57 -2.55
N GLN A 129 -0.15 1.14 -3.31
CA GLN A 129 -0.20 1.06 -4.76
C GLN A 129 -0.74 2.38 -5.32
N TYR A 130 -0.01 2.97 -6.26
CA TYR A 130 -0.31 4.27 -6.87
C TYR A 130 -0.57 5.37 -5.81
N PRO A 131 0.39 5.62 -4.89
CA PRO A 131 0.27 6.74 -3.96
C PRO A 131 0.36 8.06 -4.72
N ASP A 132 -0.36 9.07 -4.23
CA ASP A 132 -0.10 10.44 -4.65
C ASP A 132 1.15 10.95 -3.91
N ALA A 133 2.27 11.06 -4.65
CA ALA A 133 3.54 11.54 -4.12
C ALA A 133 3.57 13.06 -3.88
N THR A 134 2.60 13.81 -4.44
CA THR A 134 2.51 15.27 -4.30
C THR A 134 1.59 15.69 -3.16
N ALA A 135 0.60 14.86 -2.83
CA ALA A 135 -0.24 15.07 -1.66
C ALA A 135 0.57 14.96 -0.37
N LYS A 136 0.16 15.69 0.66
CA LYS A 136 0.66 15.48 2.02
C LYS A 136 -0.32 14.60 2.81
N ALA A 137 0.20 13.88 3.80
CA ALA A 137 -0.63 13.24 4.79
C ALA A 137 -1.48 14.30 5.51
N PRO A 138 -2.76 14.00 5.79
CA PRO A 138 -3.64 14.94 6.48
C PRO A 138 -3.14 15.21 7.91
N ALA A 139 -3.20 16.48 8.31
CA ALA A 139 -2.99 16.85 9.72
C ALA A 139 -4.14 16.30 10.58
N GLY A 140 -3.83 15.79 11.78
CA GLY A 140 -4.83 15.24 12.69
C GLY A 140 -5.25 13.79 12.38
N LEU A 141 -4.43 13.05 11.61
CA LEU A 141 -4.64 11.62 11.43
C LEU A 141 -4.54 10.89 12.78
N THR A 142 -5.57 10.12 13.10
CA THR A 142 -5.64 9.34 14.34
C THR A 142 -5.27 7.87 14.07
N PHE A 143 -4.59 7.28 15.05
CA PHE A 143 -4.24 5.87 15.07
C PHE A 143 -4.88 5.24 16.30
N PRO A 144 -5.90 4.37 16.13
CA PRO A 144 -6.53 3.74 17.27
C PRO A 144 -5.51 2.89 18.06
N GLU A 145 -5.65 2.85 19.38
CA GLU A 145 -4.76 2.06 20.24
C GLU A 145 -5.18 0.58 20.33
N LYS A 146 -4.15 -0.27 20.52
CA LYS A 146 -4.11 -1.70 20.89
C LYS A 146 -4.99 -2.72 20.15
N ASP A 147 -6.28 -2.49 19.99
CA ASP A 147 -7.23 -3.54 19.57
C ASP A 147 -7.79 -3.33 18.16
N ALA A 148 -7.82 -2.08 17.66
CA ALA A 148 -8.31 -1.75 16.32
C ALA A 148 -7.19 -1.18 15.43
N ILE A 149 -6.58 -2.01 14.60
CA ILE A 149 -5.51 -1.59 13.69
C ILE A 149 -6.08 -1.38 12.29
N ARG A 150 -6.05 -0.12 11.79
CA ARG A 150 -6.35 0.15 10.38
C ARG A 150 -5.27 -0.47 9.49
N ALA A 151 -5.69 -1.13 8.40
CA ALA A 151 -4.80 -1.79 7.45
C ALA A 151 -3.68 -0.88 6.89
N ALA A 152 -3.97 0.43 6.73
CA ALA A 152 -3.02 1.41 6.20
C ALA A 152 -2.03 1.95 7.26
N SER A 153 -2.22 1.65 8.54
CA SER A 153 -1.50 2.31 9.65
C SER A 153 0.02 2.25 9.53
N GLY A 154 0.56 1.10 9.11
CA GLY A 154 2.02 0.93 8.95
C GLY A 154 2.60 1.88 7.90
N PHE A 155 1.95 1.94 6.73
CA PHE A 155 2.36 2.82 5.63
C PHE A 155 2.17 4.31 5.97
N GLU A 156 1.06 4.66 6.62
CA GLU A 156 0.79 6.05 7.02
C GLU A 156 1.76 6.55 8.07
N LYS A 157 2.11 5.73 9.08
CA LYS A 157 3.13 6.09 10.08
C LYS A 157 4.50 6.29 9.44
N MET A 158 4.88 5.40 8.53
CA MET A 158 6.12 5.51 7.76
C MET A 158 6.11 6.81 6.94
N ARG A 159 5.06 7.07 6.17
CA ARG A 159 4.93 8.30 5.37
C ARG A 159 5.00 9.57 6.21
N LEU A 160 4.29 9.60 7.34
CA LEU A 160 4.33 10.74 8.28
C LEU A 160 5.75 11.01 8.78
N ARG A 161 6.54 9.98 9.09
CA ARG A 161 7.94 10.13 9.51
C ARG A 161 8.77 10.85 8.43
N THR A 162 8.62 10.46 7.16
CA THR A 162 9.32 11.14 6.05
C THR A 162 8.84 12.57 5.86
N GLU A 163 7.54 12.83 5.95
CA GLU A 163 6.97 14.16 5.66
C GLU A 163 7.20 15.18 6.80
N GLN A 164 7.52 14.72 8.00
CA GLN A 164 7.75 15.57 9.18
C GLN A 164 9.17 16.11 9.31
N VAL A 165 10.15 15.58 8.54
CA VAL A 165 11.50 16.14 8.57
C VAL A 165 11.58 17.48 7.84
N PRO A 166 12.50 18.39 8.22
CA PRO A 166 12.58 19.73 7.62
C PRO A 166 12.83 19.70 6.10
N GLU A 167 13.63 18.74 5.65
CA GLU A 167 13.91 18.51 4.24
C GLU A 167 13.64 17.05 3.89
N VAL A 168 12.56 16.82 3.13
CA VAL A 168 12.18 15.48 2.67
C VAL A 168 13.27 14.94 1.73
N PRO A 169 13.88 13.78 2.04
CA PRO A 169 14.90 13.19 1.18
C PRO A 169 14.40 12.93 -0.24
N ALA A 170 15.26 13.22 -1.21
CA ALA A 170 14.95 13.00 -2.60
C ALA A 170 15.49 11.66 -3.11
N VAL A 171 14.71 11.06 -4.00
CA VAL A 171 15.05 9.85 -4.75
C VAL A 171 15.17 10.22 -6.22
N PHE A 172 16.36 10.11 -6.77
CA PHE A 172 16.64 10.39 -8.17
C PHE A 172 16.49 9.15 -9.02
N LEU A 173 15.62 9.19 -10.03
CA LEU A 173 15.43 8.09 -10.97
C LEU A 173 16.40 8.27 -12.14
N LEU A 174 17.43 7.42 -12.17
CA LEU A 174 18.46 7.42 -13.22
C LEU A 174 18.01 6.46 -14.33
N THR A 175 17.32 7.03 -15.32
CA THR A 175 16.80 6.31 -16.50
C THR A 175 17.80 6.31 -17.64
N PHE A 176 18.20 5.13 -18.11
CA PHE A 176 19.15 4.98 -19.22
C PHE A 176 18.75 3.80 -20.11
N GLY A 177 19.48 3.58 -21.20
CA GLY A 177 19.31 2.37 -22.01
C GLY A 177 17.97 2.30 -22.75
N ASN A 178 17.35 1.11 -22.76
CA ASN A 178 16.08 0.86 -23.45
C ASN A 178 14.93 1.73 -22.91
N LEU A 179 14.34 2.57 -23.77
CA LEU A 179 13.31 3.55 -23.38
C LEU A 179 12.07 2.93 -22.73
N ALA A 180 11.59 1.79 -23.23
CA ALA A 180 10.38 1.17 -22.71
C ALA A 180 10.63 0.58 -21.31
N MET A 181 11.77 -0.08 -21.13
CA MET A 181 12.16 -0.70 -19.86
C MET A 181 12.51 0.35 -18.81
N CYS A 182 13.30 1.37 -19.16
CA CYS A 182 13.69 2.40 -18.20
C CYS A 182 12.48 3.18 -17.67
N ARG A 183 11.51 3.52 -18.54
CA ARG A 183 10.24 4.14 -18.13
C ARG A 183 9.41 3.24 -17.22
N ALA A 184 9.28 1.96 -17.55
CA ALA A 184 8.55 1.01 -16.71
C ALA A 184 9.18 0.86 -15.32
N ARG A 185 10.52 0.80 -15.25
CA ARG A 185 11.27 0.76 -13.99
C ARG A 185 11.16 2.08 -13.21
N ALA A 186 11.30 3.22 -13.87
CA ALA A 186 11.14 4.53 -13.25
C ALA A 186 9.75 4.70 -12.66
N GLN A 187 8.69 4.36 -13.40
CA GLN A 187 7.32 4.43 -12.91
C GLN A 187 7.08 3.49 -11.72
N PHE A 188 7.65 2.27 -11.76
CA PHE A 188 7.62 1.36 -10.62
C PHE A 188 8.32 1.95 -9.39
N SER A 189 9.52 2.50 -9.57
CA SER A 189 10.34 3.10 -8.51
C SER A 189 9.68 4.36 -7.92
N ALA A 190 9.13 5.24 -8.76
CA ALA A 190 8.36 6.41 -8.35
C ALA A 190 7.19 6.00 -7.45
N ASN A 191 6.42 4.99 -7.89
CA ASN A 191 5.34 4.44 -7.08
C ASN A 191 5.85 3.80 -5.78
N PHE A 192 6.97 3.06 -5.82
CA PHE A 192 7.53 2.37 -4.65
C PHE A 192 7.96 3.36 -3.57
N PHE A 193 8.81 4.32 -3.92
CA PHE A 193 9.33 5.31 -2.97
C PHE A 193 8.30 6.37 -2.59
N GLY A 194 7.34 6.67 -3.49
CA GLY A 194 6.23 7.56 -3.20
C GLY A 194 5.32 7.08 -2.06
N ILE A 195 5.29 5.78 -1.76
CA ILE A 195 4.52 5.22 -0.64
C ILE A 195 5.04 5.78 0.69
N ALA A 196 6.36 5.92 0.81
CA ALA A 196 7.02 6.49 1.97
C ALA A 196 7.03 8.03 1.96
N GLY A 197 6.47 8.70 0.95
CA GLY A 197 6.45 10.16 0.87
C GLY A 197 7.79 10.79 0.50
N PHE A 198 8.73 10.03 -0.07
CA PHE A 198 9.98 10.59 -0.58
C PHE A 198 9.73 11.51 -1.78
N ARG A 199 10.58 12.54 -1.93
CA ARG A 199 10.52 13.45 -3.08
C ARG A 199 11.12 12.78 -4.30
N ILE A 200 10.31 12.50 -5.32
CA ILE A 200 10.77 11.83 -6.54
C ILE A 200 11.30 12.86 -7.54
N ILE A 201 12.53 12.64 -8.02
CA ILE A 201 13.11 13.37 -9.15
C ILE A 201 13.14 12.41 -10.33
N ASP A 202 12.16 12.54 -11.21
CA ASP A 202 12.00 11.71 -12.40
C ASP A 202 12.61 12.38 -13.63
N ASN A 203 13.11 11.56 -14.55
CA ASN A 203 13.72 11.98 -15.80
C ASN A 203 13.21 11.09 -16.94
N ASN A 204 13.05 11.65 -18.13
CA ASN A 204 12.47 10.89 -19.26
C ASN A 204 13.38 9.75 -19.75
N ARG A 205 14.67 10.05 -19.96
CA ARG A 205 15.77 9.15 -20.34
C ARG A 205 17.02 10.01 -20.57
N PHE A 206 18.17 9.57 -20.07
CA PHE A 206 19.47 10.15 -20.44
C PHE A 206 20.03 9.44 -21.67
N ASP A 207 20.77 10.16 -22.51
CA ASP A 207 21.39 9.56 -23.69
C ASP A 207 22.59 8.69 -23.30
N THR A 208 23.31 9.08 -22.24
CA THR A 208 24.39 8.28 -21.64
C THR A 208 24.23 8.14 -20.13
N VAL A 209 24.87 7.11 -19.57
CA VAL A 209 24.85 6.86 -18.11
C VAL A 209 25.60 7.97 -17.38
N GLU A 210 26.69 8.48 -17.95
CA GLU A 210 27.53 9.53 -17.39
C GLU A 210 26.77 10.86 -17.24
N GLU A 211 25.95 11.23 -18.22
CA GLU A 211 25.07 12.41 -18.14
C GLU A 211 24.06 12.26 -16.99
N GLY A 212 23.47 11.08 -16.86
CA GLY A 212 22.57 10.74 -15.75
C GLY A 212 23.25 10.83 -14.38
N ILE A 213 24.48 10.33 -14.26
CA ILE A 213 25.28 10.42 -13.03
C ILE A 213 25.57 11.88 -12.67
N GLN A 214 26.00 12.70 -13.64
CA GLN A 214 26.29 14.11 -13.39
C GLN A 214 25.05 14.86 -12.92
N THR A 215 23.90 14.58 -13.52
CA THR A 215 22.61 15.17 -13.14
C THR A 215 22.17 14.71 -11.75
N ALA A 216 22.36 13.41 -11.43
CA ALA A 216 22.07 12.86 -10.11
C ALA A 216 22.88 13.56 -9.01
N ARG A 217 24.20 13.76 -9.22
CA ARG A 217 25.07 14.46 -8.26
C ARG A 217 24.64 15.91 -8.06
N LYS A 218 24.32 16.62 -9.15
CA LYS A 218 23.82 18.01 -9.09
C LYS A 218 22.49 18.13 -8.36
N SER A 219 21.67 17.07 -8.35
CA SER A 219 20.35 17.07 -7.70
C SER A 219 20.42 17.07 -6.16
N GLY A 220 21.56 16.67 -5.58
CA GLY A 220 21.72 16.51 -4.13
C GLY A 220 20.90 15.34 -3.54
N ALA A 221 20.34 14.46 -4.37
CA ALA A 221 19.58 13.31 -3.89
C ALA A 221 20.47 12.33 -3.14
N ARG A 222 20.04 11.94 -1.93
CA ARG A 222 20.73 10.94 -1.10
C ARG A 222 20.46 9.50 -1.58
N MET A 223 19.51 9.32 -2.48
CA MET A 223 19.16 8.03 -3.07
C MET A 223 19.11 8.15 -4.59
N VAL A 224 19.72 7.19 -5.28
CA VAL A 224 19.70 7.08 -6.74
C VAL A 224 19.20 5.70 -7.12
N VAL A 225 18.23 5.64 -8.03
CA VAL A 225 17.64 4.38 -8.49
C VAL A 225 18.00 4.15 -9.95
N ALA A 226 18.81 3.13 -10.22
CA ALA A 226 19.12 2.69 -11.57
C ALA A 226 17.87 2.06 -12.20
N CYS A 227 17.38 2.66 -13.28
CA CYS A 227 16.17 2.27 -13.99
C CYS A 227 16.50 1.96 -15.45
N SER A 228 16.66 0.67 -15.78
CA SER A 228 16.99 0.18 -17.13
C SER A 228 16.47 -1.24 -17.36
N SER A 229 16.83 -1.84 -18.49
CA SER A 229 16.64 -3.28 -18.68
C SER A 229 17.66 -4.09 -17.87
N ASP A 230 17.32 -5.34 -17.55
CA ASP A 230 18.17 -6.20 -16.71
C ASP A 230 19.55 -6.48 -17.35
N GLN A 231 19.64 -6.43 -18.68
CA GLN A 231 20.87 -6.66 -19.45
C GLN A 231 21.88 -5.50 -19.32
N GLU A 232 21.39 -4.28 -19.15
CA GLU A 232 22.22 -3.07 -19.10
C GLU A 232 22.82 -2.85 -17.70
N TYR A 233 22.31 -3.55 -16.67
CA TYR A 233 22.76 -3.35 -15.29
C TYR A 233 24.16 -3.88 -15.00
N GLU A 234 24.61 -4.91 -15.70
CA GLU A 234 25.92 -5.54 -15.47
C GLU A 234 27.07 -4.55 -15.69
N GLU A 235 26.96 -3.68 -16.70
CA GLU A 235 27.96 -2.65 -17.01
C GLU A 235 27.66 -1.33 -16.30
N ALA A 236 26.41 -0.88 -16.30
CA ALA A 236 26.06 0.46 -15.85
C ALA A 236 26.06 0.62 -14.33
N VAL A 237 25.57 -0.37 -13.56
CA VAL A 237 25.42 -0.22 -12.10
C VAL A 237 26.79 -0.07 -11.40
N PRO A 238 27.83 -0.88 -11.72
CA PRO A 238 29.17 -0.67 -11.16
C PRO A 238 29.80 0.68 -11.53
N LEU A 239 29.48 1.21 -12.71
CA LEU A 239 29.92 2.56 -13.10
C LEU A 239 29.23 3.64 -12.26
N ILE A 240 27.91 3.53 -12.07
CA ILE A 240 27.12 4.44 -11.23
C ILE A 240 27.65 4.40 -9.79
N ALA A 241 27.82 3.21 -9.21
CA ALA A 241 28.26 3.03 -7.82
C ALA A 241 29.61 3.72 -7.53
N ARG A 242 30.58 3.63 -8.45
CA ARG A 242 31.91 4.25 -8.30
C ARG A 242 31.90 5.77 -8.52
N SER A 243 30.86 6.31 -9.13
CA SER A 243 30.82 7.71 -9.58
C SER A 243 29.91 8.62 -8.73
N LEU A 244 29.03 8.04 -7.91
CA LEU A 244 28.18 8.75 -6.97
C LEU A 244 28.96 9.22 -5.73
N ASP A 245 28.43 10.23 -5.05
CA ASP A 245 29.06 10.76 -3.83
C ASP A 245 28.96 9.75 -2.68
N PRO A 246 29.99 9.66 -1.80
CA PRO A 246 29.98 8.73 -0.68
C PRO A 246 28.75 8.88 0.22
N GLY A 247 28.13 7.77 0.60
CA GLY A 247 26.90 7.76 1.40
C GLY A 247 25.59 7.91 0.60
N THR A 248 25.67 8.04 -0.74
CA THR A 248 24.50 7.92 -1.61
C THR A 248 24.03 6.46 -1.68
N ILE A 249 22.76 6.22 -1.39
CA ILE A 249 22.17 4.88 -1.47
C ILE A 249 21.84 4.60 -2.94
N LEU A 250 22.53 3.62 -3.54
CA LEU A 250 22.26 3.17 -4.91
C LEU A 250 21.32 1.96 -4.89
N THR A 251 20.14 2.10 -5.48
CA THR A 251 19.14 1.04 -5.62
C THR A 251 19.00 0.59 -7.08
N VAL A 252 18.92 -0.72 -7.31
CA VAL A 252 18.60 -1.28 -8.64
C VAL A 252 17.11 -1.63 -8.72
N ALA A 253 16.42 -1.14 -9.76
CA ALA A 253 15.02 -1.46 -10.01
C ALA A 253 14.88 -2.76 -10.82
N GLY A 254 14.70 -3.89 -10.13
CA GLY A 254 14.53 -5.21 -10.74
C GLY A 254 15.17 -6.34 -9.94
N GLU A 255 15.12 -7.54 -10.52
CA GLU A 255 15.81 -8.75 -10.03
C GLU A 255 16.69 -9.30 -11.17
N PRO A 256 17.74 -8.58 -11.58
CA PRO A 256 18.54 -9.00 -12.73
C PRO A 256 19.32 -10.29 -12.43
N ALA A 257 19.65 -11.05 -13.48
CA ALA A 257 20.47 -12.25 -13.35
C ALA A 257 21.85 -11.96 -12.72
N CYS A 258 22.40 -10.76 -12.96
CA CYS A 258 23.67 -10.30 -12.39
C CYS A 258 23.57 -9.86 -10.91
N LYS A 259 22.40 -9.96 -10.25
CA LYS A 259 22.19 -9.50 -8.85
C LYS A 259 23.26 -10.02 -7.89
N LYS A 260 23.63 -11.30 -7.98
CA LYS A 260 24.67 -11.86 -7.10
C LYS A 260 26.03 -11.18 -7.32
N ALA A 261 26.43 -10.97 -8.58
CA ALA A 261 27.67 -10.29 -8.90
C ALA A 261 27.69 -8.82 -8.48
N LEU A 262 26.52 -8.15 -8.46
CA LEU A 262 26.38 -6.79 -7.95
C LEU A 262 26.49 -6.74 -6.42
N ILE A 263 25.90 -7.69 -5.71
CA ILE A 263 26.04 -7.84 -4.24
C ILE A 263 27.50 -8.10 -3.87
N ASP A 264 28.21 -8.96 -4.61
CA ASP A 264 29.64 -9.23 -4.38
C ASP A 264 30.52 -7.97 -4.60
N GLN A 265 29.99 -6.94 -5.28
CA GLN A 265 30.61 -5.62 -5.47
C GLN A 265 30.14 -4.57 -4.44
N GLY A 266 29.33 -4.95 -3.45
CA GLY A 266 28.80 -4.07 -2.40
C GLY A 266 27.56 -3.28 -2.79
N ILE A 267 26.82 -3.70 -3.83
CA ILE A 267 25.54 -3.10 -4.23
C ILE A 267 24.41 -3.99 -3.71
N ASP A 268 23.87 -3.65 -2.55
CA ASP A 268 22.96 -4.52 -1.80
C ASP A 268 21.47 -4.19 -1.95
N HIS A 269 21.15 -3.01 -2.52
CA HIS A 269 19.78 -2.51 -2.57
C HIS A 269 19.09 -2.85 -3.89
N PHE A 270 18.01 -3.64 -3.82
CA PHE A 270 17.17 -4.01 -4.95
C PHE A 270 15.70 -3.81 -4.60
N ILE A 271 14.93 -3.29 -5.55
CA ILE A 271 13.47 -3.21 -5.43
C ILE A 271 12.80 -3.93 -6.59
N SER A 272 11.77 -4.72 -6.28
CA SER A 272 11.02 -5.48 -7.27
C SER A 272 9.58 -5.72 -6.84
N ILE A 273 8.78 -6.34 -7.72
CA ILE A 273 7.40 -6.72 -7.42
C ILE A 273 7.34 -7.71 -6.24
N ARG A 274 8.43 -8.42 -5.95
CA ARG A 274 8.53 -9.39 -4.85
C ARG A 274 8.99 -8.77 -3.52
N SER A 275 9.44 -7.51 -3.51
CA SER A 275 9.90 -6.85 -2.29
C SER A 275 8.78 -6.70 -1.27
N ASN A 276 9.09 -6.96 0.00
CA ASN A 276 8.26 -6.51 1.11
C ASN A 276 8.38 -4.99 1.22
N VAL A 277 7.43 -4.27 0.64
CA VAL A 277 7.50 -2.83 0.45
C VAL A 277 7.63 -2.08 1.76
N LEU A 278 6.85 -2.47 2.77
CA LEU A 278 6.84 -1.76 4.04
C LEU A 278 8.19 -1.91 4.77
N GLU A 279 8.69 -3.14 4.88
CA GLU A 279 9.98 -3.41 5.52
C GLU A 279 11.12 -2.74 4.76
N THR A 280 11.18 -2.92 3.44
CA THR A 280 12.24 -2.32 2.62
C THR A 280 12.25 -0.78 2.70
N LEU A 281 11.09 -0.12 2.71
CA LEU A 281 11.03 1.34 2.85
C LEU A 281 11.39 1.81 4.27
N LEU A 282 11.05 1.03 5.31
CA LEU A 282 11.50 1.31 6.68
C LEU A 282 13.02 1.19 6.82
N ASP A 283 13.65 0.24 6.13
CA ASP A 283 15.10 0.10 6.09
C ASP A 283 15.76 1.32 5.44
N TYR A 284 15.24 1.79 4.30
CA TYR A 284 15.70 3.04 3.68
C TYR A 284 15.53 4.26 4.61
N GLN A 285 14.42 4.36 5.34
CA GLN A 285 14.25 5.43 6.33
C GLN A 285 15.33 5.38 7.42
N LYS A 286 15.61 4.19 7.93
CA LYS A 286 16.63 3.97 8.97
C LYS A 286 18.02 4.35 8.49
N GLU A 287 18.41 3.96 7.27
CA GLU A 287 19.70 4.33 6.68
C GLU A 287 19.83 5.82 6.39
N LEU A 288 18.72 6.48 6.06
CA LEU A 288 18.68 7.94 5.90
C LEU A 288 18.72 8.69 7.23
N GLY A 289 18.52 8.01 8.36
CA GLY A 289 18.46 8.60 9.69
C GLY A 289 17.13 9.27 10.02
N LEU A 290 16.02 8.78 9.44
CA LEU A 290 14.65 9.25 9.68
C LEU A 290 13.98 8.57 10.87
#